data_AF-A0A936BAM2-F1
#
_entry.id   AF-A0A936BAM2-F1
#
_cell.length_a   1.000
_cell.length_b   1.000
_cell.length_c   1.000
_cell.angle_alpha   90.00
_cell.angle_beta   90.00
_cell.angle_gamma   90.00
#
_symmetry.space_group_name_H-M   'P 1'
#
loop_
_entity.id
_entity.type
_entity.pdbx_description
1 polymer ?
#
loop_
_entity_poly.entity_id
_entity_poly.type
_entity_poly.pdbx_seq_one_letter_code
_entity_poly.pdbx_strand_id
1 'polypeptide(L)'
;MAWWKVPEQFSLILSAPHNALMGTPNPAIVTITDMPVDLAGDVGAWHHLGNLYLGSEISTDAAPTTLGDDGAVRTLNQIWLPGATPTITVTVSGTGSGQLVVWMDWDNSMAYDAPNERVISQPVVGGTSYPILLTIPAEYTTGQQVRVRARVYDASPASPTPLGYGGGGEVEDFLWNFSPTAVALQQIAASPTSGRVTLWLGAMLLLGLVSLMVLRSRRPH
;
A
#
# COMPACT_ATOMS: atom_id res chain seq x y z
N MET A 1 30.76 -10.87 -50.42
CA MET A 1 29.55 -10.19 -49.92
C MET A 1 29.49 -10.43 -48.42
N ALA A 2 29.95 -9.47 -47.63
CA ALA A 2 29.92 -9.55 -46.18
C ALA A 2 28.69 -8.80 -45.67
N TRP A 3 27.83 -9.48 -44.92
CA TRP A 3 26.65 -8.93 -44.28
C TRP A 3 27.07 -8.32 -42.94
N TRP A 4 27.15 -6.99 -42.85
CA TRP A 4 27.32 -6.31 -41.56
C TRP A 4 25.94 -5.89 -41.05
N LYS A 5 25.45 -6.51 -39.97
CA LYS A 5 24.28 -6.03 -39.23
C LYS A 5 24.72 -4.80 -38.45
N VAL A 6 24.18 -3.63 -38.78
CA VAL A 6 24.31 -2.44 -37.93
C VAL A 6 23.50 -2.68 -36.65
N PRO A 7 24.04 -2.49 -35.44
CA PRO A 7 23.24 -2.58 -34.23
C PRO A 7 22.34 -1.33 -34.15
N GLU A 8 21.03 -1.53 -34.24
CA GLU A 8 20.05 -0.48 -33.96
C GLU A 8 20.10 -0.14 -32.46
N GLN A 9 20.60 1.04 -32.11
CA GLN A 9 20.42 1.58 -30.76
C GLN A 9 19.05 2.23 -30.66
N PHE A 10 18.20 1.69 -29.79
CA PHE A 10 16.96 2.36 -29.38
C PHE A 10 17.25 3.19 -28.13
N SER A 11 16.88 4.47 -28.14
CA SER A 11 16.80 5.29 -26.93
C SER A 11 15.34 5.37 -26.52
N LEU A 12 15.02 4.78 -25.38
CA LEU A 12 13.69 4.86 -24.79
C LEU A 12 13.63 6.12 -23.91
N ILE A 13 13.10 7.23 -24.43
CA ILE A 13 12.75 8.37 -23.58
C ILE A 13 11.38 8.08 -22.99
N LEU A 14 11.37 7.55 -21.76
CA LEU A 14 10.16 7.47 -20.93
C LEU A 14 9.76 8.90 -20.55
N SER A 15 8.92 9.52 -21.36
CA SER A 15 8.08 10.62 -20.88
C SER A 15 7.04 9.99 -19.97
N ALA A 16 7.32 9.91 -18.67
CA ALA A 16 6.27 9.66 -17.69
C ALA A 16 5.14 10.66 -17.97
N PRO A 17 3.88 10.25 -18.13
CA PRO A 17 2.80 11.21 -18.06
C PRO A 17 2.97 11.92 -16.72
N HIS A 18 3.06 13.23 -16.80
CA HIS A 18 3.10 14.16 -15.67
C HIS A 18 2.22 13.61 -14.53
N ASN A 19 2.78 13.51 -13.33
CA ASN A 19 2.13 13.11 -12.06
C ASN A 19 2.03 11.62 -11.67
N ALA A 20 3.01 10.77 -12.00
CA ALA A 20 3.30 9.61 -11.14
C ALA A 20 4.03 10.08 -9.86
N LEU A 21 3.31 10.81 -8.98
CA LEU A 21 3.69 10.84 -7.58
C LEU A 21 3.67 9.40 -7.09
N MET A 22 4.80 8.94 -6.59
CA MET A 22 4.93 7.73 -5.78
C MET A 22 3.93 7.89 -4.60
N GLY A 23 2.70 7.40 -4.76
CA GLY A 23 1.61 7.74 -3.83
C GLY A 23 0.19 7.53 -4.36
N THR A 24 -0.03 6.57 -5.25
CA THR A 24 -1.40 6.13 -5.54
C THR A 24 -2.01 5.42 -4.32
N PRO A 25 -3.33 5.55 -4.09
CA PRO A 25 -3.99 5.10 -2.88
C PRO A 25 -3.83 3.59 -2.70
N ASN A 26 -3.11 3.21 -1.64
CA ASN A 26 -2.82 1.83 -1.30
C ASN A 26 -4.13 1.08 -0.98
N PRO A 27 -4.57 0.11 -1.81
CA PRO A 27 -5.67 -0.77 -1.42
C PRO A 27 -5.12 -1.71 -0.37
N ALA A 28 -5.43 -1.38 0.87
CA ALA A 28 -4.77 -1.95 2.01
C ALA A 28 -5.63 -3.11 2.53
N ILE A 29 -5.11 -4.33 2.45
CA ILE A 29 -5.79 -5.53 2.97
C ILE A 29 -5.61 -5.53 4.50
N VAL A 30 -6.72 -5.61 5.24
CA VAL A 30 -6.69 -5.83 6.69
C VAL A 30 -6.83 -7.33 6.90
N THR A 31 -5.81 -7.95 7.50
CA THR A 31 -5.93 -9.30 8.04
C THR A 31 -6.19 -9.14 9.52
N ILE A 32 -7.33 -9.63 9.98
CA ILE A 32 -7.64 -9.74 11.40
C ILE A 32 -6.82 -10.90 11.96
N THR A 33 -6.05 -10.67 13.02
CA THR A 33 -5.20 -11.68 13.62
C THR A 33 -5.00 -11.34 15.08
N ASP A 34 -5.46 -12.24 15.93
CA ASP A 34 -5.19 -12.18 17.36
C ASP A 34 -3.68 -12.32 17.62
N MET A 35 -3.15 -11.46 18.49
CA MET A 35 -1.76 -11.46 18.92
C MET A 35 -1.66 -11.91 20.39
N PRO A 36 -1.84 -13.22 20.69
CA PRO A 36 -2.05 -13.71 22.05
C PRO A 36 -0.78 -13.67 22.92
N VAL A 37 0.39 -13.52 22.29
CA VAL A 37 1.71 -13.53 22.92
C VAL A 37 2.64 -12.64 22.09
N ASP A 38 3.45 -11.81 22.73
CA ASP A 38 4.55 -11.12 22.04
C ASP A 38 5.74 -12.09 21.81
N LEU A 39 6.80 -11.63 21.12
CA LEU A 39 7.99 -12.47 20.93
C LEU A 39 8.73 -12.82 22.22
N ALA A 40 8.50 -12.08 23.30
CA ALA A 40 9.13 -12.32 24.59
C ALA A 40 8.43 -13.43 25.38
N GLY A 41 7.28 -13.92 24.90
CA GLY A 41 6.48 -14.92 25.60
C GLY A 41 5.56 -14.31 26.67
N ASP A 42 5.39 -12.98 26.66
CA ASP A 42 4.54 -12.29 27.62
C ASP A 42 3.06 -12.53 27.31
N VAL A 43 2.23 -12.52 28.36
CA VAL A 43 0.79 -12.70 28.23
C VAL A 43 0.22 -11.53 27.42
N GLY A 44 -0.50 -11.86 26.33
CA GLY A 44 -1.22 -10.88 25.51
C GLY A 44 -2.15 -9.98 26.31
N ALA A 45 -2.57 -8.89 25.69
CA ALA A 45 -3.59 -8.04 26.31
C ALA A 45 -4.90 -8.84 26.40
N TRP A 46 -5.61 -8.69 27.52
CA TRP A 46 -6.94 -9.27 27.66
C TRP A 46 -7.75 -8.48 28.68
N HIS A 47 -9.07 -8.69 28.66
CA HIS A 47 -10.02 -8.06 29.57
C HIS A 47 -11.08 -9.07 30.03
N HIS A 48 -11.85 -8.71 31.06
CA HIS A 48 -13.17 -9.31 31.20
C HIS A 48 -14.21 -8.44 30.49
N LEU A 49 -15.38 -9.01 30.18
CA LEU A 49 -16.44 -8.28 29.50
C LEU A 49 -16.79 -7.00 30.27
N GLY A 50 -16.51 -5.85 29.65
CA GLY A 50 -16.84 -4.53 30.15
C GLY A 50 -18.16 -3.99 29.60
N ASN A 51 -18.45 -2.74 29.97
CA ASN A 51 -19.56 -1.98 29.40
C ASN A 51 -19.20 -1.31 28.07
N LEU A 52 -17.92 -1.04 27.85
CA LEU A 52 -17.36 -0.55 26.60
C LEU A 52 -16.65 -1.66 25.85
N TYR A 53 -16.82 -1.64 24.53
CA TYR A 53 -16.23 -2.58 23.60
C TYR A 53 -16.00 -1.87 22.26
N LEU A 54 -15.25 -2.49 21.37
CA LEU A 54 -14.87 -1.98 20.08
C LEU A 54 -15.79 -2.58 19.01
N GLY A 55 -16.14 -1.78 18.02
CA GLY A 55 -16.95 -2.23 16.88
C GLY A 55 -18.31 -2.84 17.26
N SER A 56 -18.65 -4.03 16.76
CA SER A 56 -20.01 -4.59 16.85
C SER A 56 -20.14 -5.84 17.70
N GLU A 57 -19.09 -6.65 17.78
CA GLU A 57 -19.04 -7.82 18.65
C GLU A 57 -18.16 -7.51 19.86
N ILE A 58 -18.26 -8.31 20.91
CA ILE A 58 -17.44 -8.14 22.12
C ILE A 58 -16.75 -9.47 22.44
N SER A 59 -15.47 -9.40 22.75
CA SER A 59 -14.66 -10.52 23.19
C SER A 59 -13.92 -10.16 24.49
N THR A 60 -13.43 -11.20 25.19
CA THR A 60 -12.56 -11.01 26.37
C THR A 60 -11.09 -11.03 26.01
N ASP A 61 -10.76 -11.49 24.81
CA ASP A 61 -9.41 -11.80 24.38
C ASP A 61 -8.62 -12.69 25.38
N ALA A 62 -9.34 -13.51 26.17
CA ALA A 62 -8.72 -14.42 27.13
C ALA A 62 -8.10 -15.66 26.45
N ALA A 63 -8.36 -15.84 25.16
CA ALA A 63 -7.82 -16.90 24.32
C ALA A 63 -7.79 -16.45 22.86
N PRO A 64 -6.83 -16.95 22.04
CA PRO A 64 -6.66 -16.51 20.67
C PRO A 64 -7.93 -16.69 19.83
N THR A 65 -8.58 -15.62 19.42
CA THR A 65 -9.79 -15.57 18.60
C THR A 65 -9.78 -14.35 17.69
N THR A 66 -10.14 -14.52 16.42
CA THR A 66 -10.38 -13.39 15.50
C THR A 66 -11.82 -12.86 15.59
N LEU A 67 -12.59 -13.33 16.58
CA LEU A 67 -13.99 -12.94 16.76
C LEU A 67 -14.02 -11.54 17.36
N GLY A 68 -14.70 -10.63 16.66
CA GLY A 68 -14.97 -9.28 17.12
C GLY A 68 -13.89 -8.25 16.89
N ASP A 69 -12.77 -8.56 16.22
CA ASP A 69 -11.80 -7.53 15.80
C ASP A 69 -12.36 -6.67 14.64
N ASP A 70 -13.29 -5.76 14.94
CA ASP A 70 -14.00 -4.97 13.94
C ASP A 70 -14.13 -3.47 14.29
N GLY A 71 -13.56 -3.04 15.41
CA GLY A 71 -13.62 -1.68 15.89
C GLY A 71 -12.68 -0.68 15.20
N ALA A 72 -11.55 -1.10 14.63
CA ALA A 72 -10.60 -0.18 13.99
C ALA A 72 -10.53 -0.33 12.46
N VAL A 73 -10.86 0.74 11.73
CA VAL A 73 -10.88 0.76 10.26
C VAL A 73 -10.03 1.89 9.70
N ARG A 74 -9.23 1.60 8.66
CA ARG A 74 -8.47 2.62 7.93
C ARG A 74 -9.36 3.43 7.01
N THR A 75 -9.12 4.74 6.92
CA THR A 75 -9.73 5.56 5.86
C THR A 75 -9.08 5.19 4.53
N LEU A 76 -9.90 4.77 3.57
CA LEU A 76 -9.43 4.41 2.24
C LEU A 76 -8.86 5.64 1.51
N ASN A 77 -8.00 5.37 0.54
CA ASN A 77 -7.41 6.38 -0.34
C ASN A 77 -6.53 7.44 0.33
N GLN A 78 -5.98 7.14 1.50
CA GLN A 78 -4.96 7.97 2.14
C GLN A 78 -3.56 7.40 1.95
N ILE A 79 -2.59 8.30 1.94
CA ILE A 79 -1.19 7.96 1.74
C ILE A 79 -0.57 7.56 3.08
N TRP A 80 0.11 6.42 3.09
CA TRP A 80 0.83 5.90 4.24
C TRP A 80 2.35 5.92 3.97
N LEU A 81 2.94 7.12 4.06
CA LEU A 81 4.37 7.37 3.91
C LEU A 81 4.92 8.01 5.19
N PRO A 82 6.21 7.85 5.51
CA PRO A 82 6.87 8.63 6.55
C PRO A 82 6.53 10.12 6.52
N GLY A 83 6.08 10.66 7.65
CA GLY A 83 5.65 12.05 7.81
C GLY A 83 4.24 12.37 7.30
N ALA A 84 3.53 11.43 6.67
CA ALA A 84 2.13 11.62 6.31
C ALA A 84 1.22 11.50 7.54
N THR A 85 0.03 12.11 7.45
CA THR A 85 -0.97 12.10 8.52
C THR A 85 -2.31 11.51 8.05
N PRO A 86 -2.40 10.18 7.82
CA PRO A 86 -3.66 9.54 7.50
C PRO A 86 -4.56 9.49 8.74
N THR A 87 -5.80 9.06 8.53
CA THR A 87 -6.86 8.96 9.52
C THR A 87 -7.35 7.52 9.59
N ILE A 88 -7.56 7.04 10.81
CA ILE A 88 -8.30 5.81 11.08
C ILE A 88 -9.58 6.16 11.83
N THR A 89 -10.57 5.28 11.80
CA THR A 89 -11.77 5.39 12.61
C THR A 89 -11.78 4.25 13.59
N VAL A 90 -11.89 4.56 14.88
CA VAL A 90 -12.12 3.55 15.93
C VAL A 90 -13.52 3.73 16.48
N THR A 91 -14.34 2.69 16.37
CA THR A 91 -15.72 2.67 16.88
C THR A 91 -15.72 2.09 18.28
N VAL A 92 -16.19 2.89 19.25
CA VAL A 92 -16.40 2.46 20.63
C VAL A 92 -17.89 2.30 20.85
N SER A 93 -18.31 1.10 21.21
CA SER A 93 -19.69 0.70 21.44
C SER A 93 -19.98 0.51 22.92
N GLY A 94 -21.19 0.06 23.24
CA GLY A 94 -21.64 -0.12 24.62
C GLY A 94 -22.03 1.18 25.30
N THR A 95 -21.91 1.22 26.63
CA THR A 95 -22.42 2.34 27.45
C THR A 95 -21.40 2.81 28.49
N GLY A 96 -21.46 4.10 28.83
CA GLY A 96 -20.55 4.71 29.79
C GLY A 96 -19.39 5.46 29.15
N SER A 97 -18.36 5.74 29.95
CA SER A 97 -17.16 6.49 29.57
C SER A 97 -15.93 5.76 30.05
N GLY A 98 -14.84 5.85 29.28
CA GLY A 98 -13.62 5.11 29.53
C GLY A 98 -12.43 5.73 28.83
N GLN A 99 -11.42 4.91 28.54
CA GLN A 99 -10.19 5.33 27.86
C GLN A 99 -9.93 4.43 26.65
N LEU A 100 -9.67 5.03 25.49
CA LEU A 100 -9.16 4.33 24.31
C LEU A 100 -7.66 4.56 24.19
N VAL A 101 -6.92 3.47 23.99
CA VAL A 101 -5.49 3.50 23.70
C VAL A 101 -5.24 2.65 22.47
N VAL A 102 -4.46 3.16 21.52
CA VAL A 102 -4.10 2.44 20.30
C VAL A 102 -2.59 2.44 20.18
N TRP A 103 -2.04 1.27 19.89
CA TRP A 103 -0.64 1.08 19.56
C TRP A 103 -0.46 0.60 18.12
N MET A 104 0.63 1.02 17.50
CA MET A 104 1.04 0.62 16.14
C MET A 104 2.52 0.27 16.15
N ASP A 105 2.84 -0.99 15.85
CA ASP A 105 4.20 -1.52 15.74
C ASP A 105 4.80 -1.08 14.40
N TRP A 106 5.47 0.07 14.39
CA TRP A 106 5.95 0.73 13.19
C TRP A 106 7.24 0.12 12.66
N ASP A 107 8.07 -0.42 13.55
CA ASP A 107 9.35 -1.03 13.23
C ASP A 107 9.26 -2.55 13.06
N ASN A 108 8.08 -3.14 13.31
CA ASN A 108 7.78 -4.57 13.21
C ASN A 108 8.66 -5.42 14.14
N SER A 109 9.01 -4.86 15.30
CA SER A 109 9.71 -5.53 16.39
C SER A 109 8.86 -6.61 17.07
N MET A 110 7.54 -6.59 16.85
CA MET A 110 6.53 -7.39 17.57
C MET A 110 6.42 -7.03 19.06
N ALA A 111 6.94 -5.86 19.44
CA ALA A 111 6.72 -5.21 20.71
C ALA A 111 6.03 -3.85 20.48
N TYR A 112 5.54 -3.24 21.55
CA TYR A 112 4.98 -1.89 21.54
C TYR A 112 5.77 -1.00 22.52
N ASP A 113 7.10 -1.03 22.41
CA ASP A 113 8.04 -0.43 23.37
C ASP A 113 8.68 0.87 22.86
N ALA A 114 8.50 1.23 21.59
CA ALA A 114 9.00 2.48 21.06
C ALA A 114 8.06 3.67 21.41
N PRO A 115 8.61 4.87 21.72
CA PRO A 115 7.81 6.00 22.23
C PRO A 115 6.68 6.50 21.33
N ASN A 116 6.78 6.25 20.02
CA ASN A 116 5.85 6.68 18.98
C ASN A 116 4.83 5.61 18.58
N GLU A 117 4.91 4.41 19.16
CA GLU A 117 4.00 3.32 18.84
C GLU A 117 2.66 3.51 19.53
N ARG A 118 2.62 4.16 20.70
CA ARG A 118 1.36 4.61 21.29
C ARG A 118 0.84 5.84 20.57
N VAL A 119 0.03 5.63 19.54
CA VAL A 119 -0.48 6.69 18.65
C VAL A 119 -1.61 7.50 19.26
N ILE A 120 -2.37 6.95 20.22
CA ILE A 120 -3.40 7.68 20.95
C ILE A 120 -3.55 7.14 22.38
N SER A 121 -3.94 8.03 23.29
CA SER A 121 -4.52 7.69 24.58
C SER A 121 -5.48 8.81 24.96
N GLN A 122 -6.79 8.56 24.83
CA GLN A 122 -7.79 9.60 25.05
C GLN A 122 -9.05 9.07 25.75
N PRO A 123 -9.79 9.93 26.48
CA PRO A 123 -11.09 9.57 27.01
C PRO A 123 -12.09 9.34 25.87
N VAL A 124 -12.99 8.38 26.07
CA VAL A 124 -14.04 8.00 25.13
C VAL A 124 -15.35 7.73 25.86
N VAL A 125 -16.44 7.77 25.11
CA VAL A 125 -17.78 7.34 25.50
C VAL A 125 -18.29 6.30 24.51
N GLY A 126 -19.07 5.34 25.01
CA GLY A 126 -19.71 4.31 24.19
C GLY A 126 -20.72 4.88 23.21
N GLY A 127 -20.93 4.17 22.09
CA GLY A 127 -21.83 4.57 21.00
C GLY A 127 -21.26 5.68 20.11
N THR A 128 -19.93 5.83 20.05
CA THR A 128 -19.26 6.89 19.30
C THR A 128 -18.11 6.35 18.45
N SER A 129 -17.97 6.84 17.23
CA SER A 129 -16.81 6.60 16.37
C SER A 129 -15.84 7.78 16.42
N TYR A 130 -14.56 7.48 16.64
CA TYR A 130 -13.49 8.46 16.79
C TYR A 130 -12.60 8.47 15.54
N PRO A 131 -12.61 9.55 14.74
CA PRO A 131 -11.60 9.74 13.71
C PRO A 131 -10.28 10.14 14.38
N ILE A 132 -9.25 9.33 14.20
CA ILE A 132 -7.93 9.51 14.80
C ILE A 132 -6.96 9.88 13.69
N LEU A 133 -6.40 11.09 13.78
CA LEU A 133 -5.32 11.52 12.90
C LEU A 133 -4.01 10.89 13.40
N LEU A 134 -3.35 10.14 12.54
CA LEU A 134 -2.06 9.51 12.82
C LEU A 134 -0.93 10.43 12.37
N THR A 135 0.26 10.22 12.92
CA THR A 135 1.52 10.74 12.37
C THR A 135 2.41 9.54 12.08
N ILE A 136 2.65 9.26 10.80
CA ILE A 136 3.51 8.13 10.42
C ILE A 136 4.95 8.50 10.71
N PRO A 137 5.69 7.70 11.48
CA PRO A 137 7.03 8.04 11.90
C PRO A 137 8.06 7.80 10.79
N ALA A 138 9.27 8.32 10.97
CA ALA A 138 10.30 8.33 9.92
C ALA A 138 10.88 6.94 9.64
N GLU A 139 10.88 6.09 10.66
CA GLU A 139 11.37 4.72 10.66
C GLU A 139 10.42 3.73 9.97
N TYR A 140 9.16 4.12 9.70
CA TYR A 140 8.23 3.25 9.01
C TYR A 140 8.73 2.96 7.58
N THR A 141 8.96 1.69 7.27
CA THR A 141 9.28 1.30 5.90
C THR A 141 7.99 1.26 5.08
N THR A 142 7.91 2.12 4.07
CA THR A 142 6.72 2.21 3.21
C THR A 142 6.34 0.84 2.62
N GLY A 143 5.07 0.45 2.80
CA GLY A 143 4.55 -0.82 2.29
C GLY A 143 4.76 -2.01 3.23
N GLN A 144 5.48 -1.82 4.34
CA GLN A 144 5.58 -2.82 5.38
C GLN A 144 4.25 -2.96 6.12
N GLN A 145 3.92 -4.20 6.52
CA GLN A 145 2.78 -4.48 7.39
C GLN A 145 2.93 -3.77 8.73
N VAL A 146 1.81 -3.33 9.32
CA VAL A 146 1.78 -2.70 10.65
C VAL A 146 0.85 -3.52 11.54
N ARG A 147 1.32 -3.90 12.73
CA ARG A 147 0.45 -4.48 13.76
C ARG A 147 -0.19 -3.36 14.56
N VAL A 148 -1.48 -3.47 14.79
CA VAL A 148 -2.25 -2.47 15.51
C VAL A 148 -2.97 -3.16 16.64
N ARG A 149 -2.85 -2.61 17.84
CA ARG A 149 -3.63 -3.01 19.02
C ARG A 149 -4.52 -1.87 19.42
N ALA A 150 -5.83 -2.05 19.35
CA ALA A 150 -6.81 -1.11 19.87
C ALA A 150 -7.33 -1.64 21.21
N ARG A 151 -7.29 -0.83 22.25
CA ARG A 151 -7.71 -1.25 23.59
C ARG A 151 -8.59 -0.21 24.23
N VAL A 152 -9.81 -0.59 24.58
CA VAL A 152 -10.74 0.23 25.35
C VAL A 152 -10.82 -0.28 26.78
N TYR A 153 -10.84 0.65 27.72
CA TYR A 153 -10.96 0.40 29.14
C TYR A 153 -12.21 1.09 29.67
N ASP A 154 -13.01 0.41 30.50
CA ASP A 154 -14.17 0.99 31.20
C ASP A 154 -13.75 2.08 32.22
N ALA A 155 -12.50 2.05 32.67
CA ALA A 155 -11.91 3.04 33.56
C ALA A 155 -10.62 3.58 32.93
N SER A 156 -10.20 4.79 33.28
CA SER A 156 -8.92 5.33 32.80
C SER A 156 -7.76 4.78 33.63
N PRO A 157 -6.91 3.87 33.11
CA PRO A 157 -5.77 3.35 33.86
C PRO A 157 -4.71 4.44 34.02
N ALA A 158 -4.03 4.46 35.17
CA ALA A 158 -2.94 5.41 35.42
C ALA A 158 -1.76 5.20 34.44
N SER A 159 -1.53 3.96 34.03
CA SER A 159 -0.50 3.58 33.06
C SER A 159 -1.02 2.44 32.18
N PRO A 160 -1.67 2.73 31.04
CA PRO A 160 -2.13 1.70 30.12
C PRO A 160 -0.94 0.94 29.53
N THR A 161 -1.06 -0.39 29.51
CA THR A 161 -0.05 -1.29 28.94
C THR A 161 -0.57 -1.95 27.66
N PRO A 162 0.31 -2.22 26.70
CA PRO A 162 -0.07 -2.97 25.51
C PRO A 162 -0.26 -4.47 25.80
N LEU A 163 0.16 -4.96 26.97
CA LEU A 163 0.11 -6.38 27.37
C LEU A 163 -0.70 -6.57 28.66
N GLY A 164 -0.99 -7.84 28.99
CA GLY A 164 -1.57 -8.27 30.26
C GLY A 164 -3.01 -7.82 30.52
N TYR A 165 -3.51 -8.07 31.73
CA TYR A 165 -4.89 -7.81 32.12
C TYR A 165 -5.23 -6.31 32.24
N GLY A 166 -6.35 -5.89 31.64
CA GLY A 166 -6.76 -4.49 31.57
C GLY A 166 -7.95 -4.11 32.45
N GLY A 167 -8.59 -5.07 33.11
CA GLY A 167 -9.86 -4.84 33.79
C GLY A 167 -11.04 -5.08 32.85
N GLY A 168 -12.05 -4.21 32.95
CA GLY A 168 -13.24 -4.25 32.10
C GLY A 168 -13.01 -3.44 30.84
N GLY A 169 -13.43 -3.99 29.71
CA GLY A 169 -13.27 -3.38 28.40
C GLY A 169 -13.04 -4.44 27.34
N GLU A 170 -12.29 -4.08 26.31
CA GLU A 170 -11.93 -4.97 25.21
C GLU A 170 -10.56 -4.59 24.65
N VAL A 171 -9.94 -5.55 23.98
CA VAL A 171 -8.80 -5.36 23.11
C VAL A 171 -9.10 -6.05 21.78
N GLU A 172 -8.64 -5.44 20.69
CA GLU A 172 -8.67 -5.99 19.34
C GLU A 172 -7.30 -5.82 18.69
N ASP A 173 -6.91 -6.81 17.89
CA ASP A 173 -5.64 -6.83 17.18
C ASP A 173 -5.81 -6.93 15.66
N PHE A 174 -4.99 -6.16 14.94
CA PHE A 174 -5.04 -6.09 13.48
C PHE A 174 -3.66 -6.20 12.87
N LEU A 175 -3.57 -6.94 11.75
CA LEU A 175 -2.43 -6.90 10.86
C LEU A 175 -2.79 -6.16 9.58
N TRP A 176 -2.30 -4.94 9.47
CA TRP A 176 -2.56 -4.06 8.34
C TRP A 176 -1.51 -4.22 7.26
N ASN A 177 -1.92 -4.79 6.13
CA ASN A 177 -1.09 -4.95 4.96
C ASN A 177 -1.26 -3.76 4.01
N PHE A 178 -0.18 -3.45 3.30
CA PHE A 178 -0.06 -2.30 2.44
C PHE A 178 0.47 -2.79 1.08
N SER A 179 -0.42 -2.85 0.09
CA SER A 179 -0.07 -3.29 -1.26
C SER A 179 0.16 -2.08 -2.17
N PRO A 180 1.19 -2.08 -3.03
CA PRO A 180 1.29 -1.06 -4.06
C PRO A 180 0.03 -1.09 -4.93
N THR A 181 -0.56 0.07 -5.25
CA THR A 181 -1.57 0.14 -6.30
C THR A 181 -0.90 -0.28 -7.60
N ALA A 182 -1.25 -1.46 -8.12
CA ALA A 182 -0.70 -1.94 -9.38
C ALA A 182 -1.09 -0.99 -10.52
N VAL A 183 -0.09 -0.42 -11.21
CA VAL A 183 -0.32 0.24 -12.49
C VAL A 183 -0.32 -0.85 -13.56
N ALA A 184 -1.50 -1.14 -14.14
CA ALA A 184 -1.56 -1.97 -15.34
C ALA A 184 -1.00 -1.18 -16.52
N LEU A 185 0.05 -1.69 -17.16
CA LEU A 185 0.51 -1.15 -18.45
C LEU A 185 -0.58 -1.42 -19.49
N GLN A 186 -1.34 -0.38 -19.84
CA GLN A 186 -2.52 -0.51 -20.67
C GLN A 186 -2.17 -0.86 -22.13
N GLN A 187 -0.99 -0.45 -22.62
CA GLN A 187 -0.50 -0.83 -23.94
C GLN A 187 1.01 -0.58 -24.08
N ILE A 188 1.72 -1.54 -24.68
CA ILE A 188 3.03 -1.32 -25.30
C ILE A 188 2.79 -1.20 -26.80
N ALA A 189 2.98 -0.01 -27.38
CA ALA A 189 2.87 0.20 -28.82
C ALA A 189 4.25 0.51 -29.40
N ALA A 190 4.71 -0.33 -30.32
CA ALA A 190 5.84 -0.02 -31.19
C ALA A 190 5.30 0.43 -32.54
N SER A 191 5.61 1.66 -32.97
CA SER A 191 5.35 2.08 -34.35
C SER A 191 6.53 1.67 -35.23
N PRO A 192 6.34 0.90 -36.31
CA PRO A 192 7.40 0.71 -37.27
C PRO A 192 7.69 2.05 -37.95
N THR A 193 8.89 2.59 -37.76
CA THR A 193 9.36 3.72 -38.57
C THR A 193 9.66 3.16 -39.95
N SER A 194 8.66 3.12 -40.84
CA SER A 194 8.89 2.79 -42.24
C SER A 194 9.74 3.91 -42.85
N GLY A 195 11.06 3.76 -42.81
CA GLY A 195 11.96 4.54 -43.63
C GLY A 195 11.51 4.37 -45.08
N ARG A 196 11.00 5.44 -45.68
CA ARG A 196 10.67 5.48 -47.10
C ARG A 196 11.94 5.23 -47.89
N VAL A 197 12.17 4.00 -48.33
CA VAL A 197 13.11 3.72 -49.42
C VAL A 197 12.41 4.14 -50.70
N THR A 198 12.59 5.41 -51.10
CA THR A 198 12.13 5.88 -52.41
C THR A 198 12.85 5.07 -53.48
N LEU A 199 12.08 4.34 -54.28
CA LEU A 199 12.54 3.35 -55.26
C LEU A 199 13.39 4.00 -56.37
N TRP A 200 14.72 4.02 -56.21
CA TRP A 200 15.66 4.35 -57.30
C TRP A 200 15.73 3.26 -58.40
N LEU A 201 15.13 2.09 -58.17
CA LEU A 201 15.13 0.97 -59.11
C LEU A 201 14.33 1.25 -60.39
N GLY A 202 13.26 2.05 -60.32
CA GLY A 202 12.46 2.41 -61.50
C GLY A 202 13.19 3.34 -62.47
N ALA A 203 13.95 4.31 -61.95
CA ALA A 203 14.71 5.27 -62.75
C ALA A 203 15.91 4.62 -63.47
N MET A 204 16.58 3.66 -62.82
CA MET A 204 17.69 2.91 -63.41
C MET A 204 17.24 1.97 -64.55
N LEU A 205 16.06 1.36 -64.43
CA LEU A 205 15.51 0.49 -65.48
C LEU A 205 15.13 1.29 -66.74
N LEU A 206 14.54 2.48 -66.57
CA LEU A 206 14.19 3.39 -67.66
C LEU A 206 15.44 3.93 -68.38
N LEU A 207 16.48 4.34 -67.63
CA LEU A 207 17.75 4.77 -68.22
C LEU A 207 18.48 3.63 -68.95
N GLY A 208 18.43 2.41 -68.42
CA GLY A 208 18.97 1.22 -69.08
C GLY A 208 18.27 0.90 -70.40
N LEU A 209 16.93 0.96 -70.44
CA LEU A 209 16.14 0.72 -71.65
C LEU A 209 16.36 1.80 -72.72
N VAL A 210 16.45 3.08 -72.32
CA VAL A 210 16.74 4.19 -73.24
C VAL A 210 18.16 4.05 -73.83
N SER A 211 19.15 3.68 -73.02
CA SER A 211 20.52 3.46 -73.48
C SER A 211 20.62 2.29 -74.48
N LEU A 212 19.90 1.20 -74.23
CA LEU A 212 19.85 0.05 -75.13
C LEU A 212 19.16 0.37 -76.47
N MET A 213 18.14 1.23 -76.44
CA MET A 213 17.42 1.66 -77.64
C MET A 213 18.29 2.58 -78.53
N VAL A 214 19.06 3.48 -77.93
CA VAL A 214 20.03 4.35 -78.62
C VAL A 214 21.20 3.54 -79.21
N LEU A 215 21.65 2.48 -78.52
CA LEU A 215 22.68 1.57 -79.03
C LEU A 215 22.19 0.73 -80.21
N ARG A 216 20.91 0.34 -80.22
CA ARG A 216 20.30 -0.41 -81.32
C ARG A 216 20.06 0.45 -82.57
N SER A 217 19.73 1.74 -82.40
CA SER A 217 19.52 2.67 -83.53
C SER A 217 20.81 3.14 -84.21
N ARG A 218 21.99 2.81 -83.64
CA ARG A 218 23.31 3.24 -84.15
C ARG A 218 24.12 2.13 -84.80
N ARG A 219 23.56 0.95 -85.06
CA ARG A 219 24.21 -0.07 -85.88
C ARG A 219 23.90 0.22 -87.36
N PRO A 220 24.86 0.71 -88.17
CA PRO A 220 24.67 0.76 -89.61
C PRO A 220 24.64 -0.67 -90.18
N HIS A 221 23.84 -0.85 -91.24
CA HIS A 221 23.76 -2.08 -92.04
C HIS A 221 25.10 -2.43 -92.69
#